data_AF-A0A415LT46-F1
#
_entry.id   AF-A0A415LT46-F1
#
_cell.length_a   1.000
_cell.length_b   1.000
_cell.length_c   1.000
_cell.angle_alpha   90.00
_cell.angle_beta   90.00
_cell.angle_gamma   90.00
#
_symmetry.space_group_name_H-M   'P 1'
#
loop_
_entity.id
_entity.type
_entity.pdbx_description
1 polymer ?
#
loop_
_entity_poly.entity_id
_entity_poly.type
_entity_poly.pdbx_seq_one_letter_code
_entity_poly.pdbx_strand_id
1 'polypeptide(L)'
;MKLVNPENKTEQEECRKNTRRTPTLKTGKVSSIKNEVTIRNYIDKCLELVQEHKEYLMYVASYEPTIEPEMQDFLDNNLLEGKSPKIYVTQPGHTNYMVDIITEKDHIWKAIDSQISDEDIDKLEGELNVILPLSYKSYLKYKHFYEIFWDIDVFLYPKPIHSWDKILIEENQEMQEEILDEGYFAIGRYSDHGVIVLKLTDDENKEGGVFLFDCETQEVKVLEPTFTEFLNQILHNPKPVLQELKSWEKKMYKME
;
A
#
# COMPACT_ATOMS: atom_id res chain seq x y z
N MET A 1 7.62 79.16 -27.76
CA MET A 1 6.36 79.88 -27.50
C MET A 1 5.25 79.10 -28.19
N LYS A 2 4.43 78.38 -27.41
CA LYS A 2 3.04 78.75 -27.01
C LYS A 2 2.05 78.47 -28.17
N LEU A 3 0.91 77.78 -28.05
CA LEU A 3 0.02 77.28 -26.98
C LEU A 3 -0.99 76.33 -27.69
N VAL A 4 -1.29 75.12 -27.18
CA VAL A 4 -2.46 74.72 -26.35
C VAL A 4 -3.72 74.24 -27.12
N ASN A 5 -4.10 73.01 -26.79
CA ASN A 5 -5.37 72.25 -26.99
C ASN A 5 -6.61 72.96 -26.41
N PRO A 6 -7.88 72.62 -26.79
CA PRO A 6 -8.61 71.58 -26.02
C PRO A 6 -9.70 70.76 -26.76
N GLU A 7 -9.84 69.51 -26.27
CA GLU A 7 -11.06 68.73 -25.97
C GLU A 7 -12.25 68.65 -26.95
N ASN A 8 -12.63 67.42 -27.33
CA ASN A 8 -13.97 66.92 -27.00
C ASN A 8 -14.05 65.37 -26.91
N LYS A 9 -14.81 64.92 -25.91
CA LYS A 9 -15.00 63.53 -25.43
C LYS A 9 -16.12 62.80 -26.17
N THR A 10 -16.01 61.46 -26.29
CA THR A 10 -17.06 60.44 -26.07
C THR A 10 -16.42 59.05 -26.27
N GLU A 11 -16.13 58.28 -25.22
CA GLU A 11 -16.95 57.17 -24.71
C GLU A 11 -17.44 56.20 -25.79
N GLN A 12 -16.79 55.03 -25.91
CA GLN A 12 -17.44 53.70 -25.91
C GLN A 12 -16.44 52.53 -26.06
N GLU A 13 -16.60 51.57 -25.16
CA GLU A 13 -16.40 50.11 -25.31
C GLU A 13 -14.99 49.50 -25.34
N GLU A 14 -14.50 49.33 -24.12
CA GLU A 14 -13.90 48.11 -23.58
C GLU A 14 -14.31 46.81 -24.33
N CYS A 15 -13.36 46.17 -25.02
CA CYS A 15 -13.50 44.77 -25.42
C CYS A 15 -12.19 44.01 -25.19
N ARG A 16 -12.03 43.59 -23.92
CA ARG A 16 -11.16 42.48 -23.52
C ARG A 16 -11.58 41.22 -24.29
N LYS A 17 -10.74 40.76 -25.23
CA LYS A 17 -10.83 39.37 -25.69
C LYS A 17 -9.99 38.49 -24.78
N ASN A 18 -10.69 37.93 -23.79
CA ASN A 18 -10.34 36.74 -23.04
C ASN A 18 -9.85 35.62 -23.98
N THR A 19 -8.56 35.31 -23.95
CA THR A 19 -8.09 33.98 -24.31
C THR A 19 -8.55 33.05 -23.19
N ARG A 20 -9.66 32.35 -23.43
CA ARG A 20 -10.19 31.30 -22.54
C ARG A 20 -9.08 30.31 -22.21
N ARG A 21 -8.61 30.32 -20.96
CA ARG A 21 -7.98 29.17 -20.34
C ARG A 21 -9.03 28.06 -20.27
N THR A 22 -8.80 26.97 -20.98
CA THR A 22 -9.53 25.72 -20.82
C THR A 22 -9.23 25.18 -19.41
N PRO A 23 -10.23 24.81 -18.59
CA PRO A 23 -9.96 24.27 -17.26
C PRO A 23 -9.51 22.81 -17.37
N THR A 24 -8.32 22.51 -16.84
CA THR A 24 -7.71 21.17 -16.69
C THR A 24 -8.43 20.27 -15.67
N LEU A 25 -9.59 20.68 -15.13
CA LEU A 25 -10.30 19.97 -14.06
C LEU A 25 -10.85 18.58 -14.45
N LYS A 26 -11.07 18.29 -15.74
CA LYS A 26 -11.70 17.02 -16.16
C LYS A 26 -10.75 15.83 -16.13
N THR A 27 -9.46 16.04 -16.37
CA THR A 27 -8.47 14.95 -16.41
C THR A 27 -8.04 14.50 -15.01
N GLY A 28 -7.86 15.45 -14.07
CA GLY A 28 -7.50 15.14 -12.68
C GLY A 28 -8.57 14.30 -11.95
N LYS A 29 -9.86 14.65 -12.11
CA LYS A 29 -10.95 13.92 -11.46
C LYS A 29 -11.11 12.48 -11.99
N VAL A 30 -10.89 12.25 -13.28
CA VAL A 30 -10.95 10.91 -13.88
C VAL A 30 -9.75 10.05 -13.45
N SER A 31 -8.56 10.64 -13.36
CA SER A 31 -7.36 9.97 -12.87
C SER A 31 -7.51 9.53 -11.41
N SER A 32 -8.03 10.42 -10.55
CA SER A 32 -8.30 10.12 -9.14
C SER A 32 -9.29 8.96 -8.97
N ILE A 33 -10.39 8.94 -9.72
CA ILE A 33 -11.38 7.83 -9.69
C ILE A 33 -10.73 6.51 -10.12
N LYS A 34 -9.93 6.52 -11.20
CA LYS A 34 -9.25 5.30 -11.68
C LYS A 34 -8.26 4.76 -10.64
N ASN A 35 -7.53 5.65 -9.97
CA ASN A 35 -6.60 5.28 -8.91
C ASN A 35 -7.33 4.62 -7.74
N GLU A 36 -8.42 5.22 -7.26
CA GLU A 36 -9.23 4.64 -6.18
C GLU A 36 -9.77 3.25 -6.55
N VAL A 37 -10.29 3.06 -7.76
CA VAL A 37 -10.79 1.75 -8.21
C VAL A 37 -9.69 0.70 -8.19
N THR A 38 -8.48 1.05 -8.62
CA THR A 38 -7.33 0.13 -8.65
C THR A 38 -6.89 -0.26 -7.24
N ILE A 39 -6.78 0.73 -6.35
CA ILE A 39 -6.40 0.53 -4.94
C ILE A 39 -7.39 -0.39 -4.23
N ARG A 40 -8.69 -0.11 -4.38
CA ARG A 40 -9.75 -0.93 -3.77
C ARG A 40 -9.71 -2.35 -4.29
N ASN A 41 -9.63 -2.52 -5.62
CA ASN A 41 -9.54 -3.82 -6.26
C ASN A 41 -8.31 -4.63 -5.79
N TYR A 42 -7.17 -3.97 -5.57
CA TYR A 42 -5.99 -4.63 -4.99
C TYR A 42 -6.28 -5.13 -3.57
N ILE A 43 -6.71 -4.22 -2.68
CA ILE A 43 -6.96 -4.57 -1.27
C ILE A 43 -8.03 -5.65 -1.15
N ASP A 44 -9.14 -5.52 -1.88
CA ASP A 44 -10.25 -6.47 -1.83
C ASP A 44 -9.82 -7.87 -2.30
N LYS A 45 -9.05 -7.98 -3.39
CA LYS A 45 -8.54 -9.28 -3.86
C LYS A 45 -7.57 -9.93 -2.89
N CYS A 46 -6.66 -9.16 -2.30
CA CYS A 46 -5.75 -9.70 -1.30
C CYS A 46 -6.52 -10.14 -0.04
N LEU A 47 -7.54 -9.38 0.37
CA LEU A 47 -8.42 -9.75 1.47
C LEU A 47 -9.23 -11.01 1.17
N GLU A 48 -9.78 -11.15 -0.03
CA GLU A 48 -10.46 -12.37 -0.48
C GLU A 48 -9.54 -13.60 -0.38
N LEU A 49 -8.28 -13.48 -0.81
CA LEU A 49 -7.29 -14.55 -0.74
C LEU A 49 -7.01 -14.99 0.71
N VAL A 50 -6.72 -14.05 1.61
CA VAL A 50 -6.41 -14.40 3.01
C VAL A 50 -7.63 -14.93 3.76
N GLN A 51 -8.84 -14.47 3.41
CA GLN A 51 -10.09 -14.96 3.97
C GLN A 51 -10.44 -16.38 3.49
N GLU A 52 -10.19 -16.69 2.22
CA GLU A 52 -10.38 -18.04 1.66
C GLU A 52 -9.51 -19.09 2.36
N HIS A 53 -8.34 -18.67 2.84
CA HIS A 53 -7.35 -19.52 3.49
C HIS A 53 -7.08 -19.08 4.93
N LYS A 54 -8.15 -18.67 5.63
CA LYS A 54 -8.02 -18.04 6.94
C LYS A 54 -7.36 -18.90 7.99
N GLU A 55 -7.44 -20.22 7.88
CA GLU A 55 -6.80 -21.19 8.78
C GLU A 55 -5.26 -21.21 8.67
N TYR A 56 -4.70 -20.50 7.69
CA TYR A 56 -3.25 -20.40 7.45
C TYR A 56 -2.75 -18.95 7.37
N LEU A 57 -3.56 -18.01 6.86
CA LEU A 57 -3.09 -16.67 6.48
C LEU A 57 -3.58 -15.53 7.38
N MET A 58 -4.55 -15.76 8.27
CA MET A 58 -5.13 -14.70 9.10
C MET A 58 -4.51 -14.58 10.50
N TYR A 59 -3.29 -15.09 10.64
CA TYR A 59 -2.46 -14.97 11.83
C TYR A 59 -1.08 -14.45 11.44
N VAL A 60 -0.54 -13.53 12.23
CA VAL A 60 0.78 -12.92 11.96
C VAL A 60 1.60 -12.94 13.24
N ALA A 61 2.52 -13.90 13.32
CA ALA A 61 3.31 -14.16 14.53
C ALA A 61 4.15 -12.96 14.99
N SER A 62 4.60 -12.11 14.06
CA SER A 62 5.42 -10.92 14.37
C SER A 62 4.67 -9.84 15.14
N TYR A 63 3.34 -9.90 15.20
CA TYR A 63 2.50 -8.93 15.91
C TYR A 63 1.85 -9.52 17.18
N GLU A 64 2.28 -10.70 17.64
CA GLU A 64 1.84 -11.25 18.93
C GLU A 64 2.47 -10.53 20.13
N PRO A 65 1.71 -10.29 21.22
CA PRO A 65 0.34 -10.76 21.48
C PRO A 65 -0.77 -9.83 20.96
N THR A 66 -0.42 -8.78 20.22
CA THR A 66 -1.19 -7.55 20.01
C THR A 66 -1.87 -7.47 18.64
N ILE A 67 -2.83 -8.36 18.37
CA ILE A 67 -3.90 -8.01 17.43
C ILE A 67 -4.85 -7.04 18.14
N GLU A 68 -5.07 -5.87 17.55
CA GLU A 68 -5.98 -4.86 18.12
C GLU A 68 -7.37 -5.47 18.37
N PRO A 69 -7.98 -5.30 19.55
CA PRO A 69 -9.24 -5.96 19.91
C PRO A 69 -10.37 -5.78 18.89
N GLU A 70 -10.47 -4.59 18.28
CA GLU A 70 -11.46 -4.25 17.25
C GLU A 70 -11.26 -5.03 15.96
N MET A 71 -10.01 -5.44 15.71
CA MET A 71 -9.57 -6.19 14.55
C MET A 71 -9.43 -7.68 14.83
N GLN A 72 -9.80 -8.18 16.01
CA GLN A 72 -9.82 -9.61 16.29
C GLN A 72 -11.03 -10.28 15.64
N ASP A 73 -10.82 -11.49 15.14
CA ASP A 73 -11.87 -12.37 14.60
C ASP A 73 -11.90 -13.72 15.33
N PHE A 74 -12.94 -14.51 15.06
CA PHE A 74 -13.15 -15.81 15.67
C PHE A 74 -12.72 -16.96 14.75
N LEU A 75 -11.83 -17.81 15.25
CA LEU A 75 -11.47 -19.06 14.59
C LEU A 75 -12.50 -20.13 14.91
N ASP A 76 -13.22 -20.60 13.88
CA ASP A 76 -14.05 -21.81 14.00
C ASP A 76 -13.14 -23.04 13.91
N ASN A 77 -12.94 -23.74 15.04
CA ASN A 77 -12.06 -24.90 15.13
C ASN A 77 -12.48 -26.04 14.17
N ASN A 78 -13.74 -26.08 13.72
CA ASN A 78 -14.17 -27.06 12.73
C ASN A 78 -13.46 -26.87 11.37
N LEU A 79 -12.96 -25.67 11.08
CA LEU A 79 -12.21 -25.40 9.84
C LEU A 79 -10.82 -26.02 9.83
N LEU A 80 -10.31 -26.38 11.01
CA LEU A 80 -8.99 -27.00 11.18
C LEU A 80 -9.07 -28.52 10.98
N GLU A 81 -10.26 -29.11 11.02
CA GLU A 81 -10.43 -30.56 10.95
C GLU A 81 -9.99 -31.11 9.59
N GLY A 82 -9.06 -32.07 9.61
CA GLY A 82 -8.53 -32.71 8.39
C GLY A 82 -7.56 -31.85 7.57
N LYS A 83 -7.20 -30.65 8.06
CA LYS A 83 -6.20 -29.77 7.43
C LYS A 83 -4.79 -30.20 7.80
N SER A 84 -3.85 -29.98 6.88
CA SER A 84 -2.44 -30.25 7.16
C SER A 84 -1.84 -29.22 8.11
N PRO A 85 -0.94 -29.62 9.03
CA PRO A 85 -0.30 -28.69 9.95
C PRO A 85 0.58 -27.64 9.27
N LYS A 86 1.10 -27.94 8.07
CA LYS A 86 1.86 -27.01 7.23
C LYS A 86 1.42 -27.13 5.79
N ILE A 87 1.51 -26.03 5.05
CA ILE A 87 1.19 -25.97 3.63
C ILE A 87 2.13 -24.98 2.92
N TYR A 88 2.40 -25.20 1.63
CA TYR A 88 3.13 -24.22 0.83
C TYR A 88 2.20 -23.14 0.33
N VAL A 89 2.63 -21.89 0.38
CA VAL A 89 2.10 -20.82 -0.46
C VAL A 89 2.95 -20.78 -1.73
N THR A 90 2.30 -20.93 -2.87
CA THR A 90 2.97 -21.06 -4.17
C THR A 90 2.46 -20.04 -5.18
N GLN A 91 3.36 -19.53 -6.00
CA GLN A 91 3.02 -18.64 -7.10
C GLN A 91 4.02 -18.85 -8.26
N PRO A 92 3.56 -19.08 -9.51
CA PRO A 92 4.46 -19.25 -10.64
C PRO A 92 5.44 -18.09 -10.80
N GLY A 93 6.73 -18.42 -10.87
CA GLY A 93 7.82 -17.44 -11.02
C GLY A 93 8.44 -16.96 -9.71
N HIS A 94 7.92 -17.42 -8.56
CA HIS A 94 8.37 -17.00 -7.23
C HIS A 94 8.86 -18.18 -6.38
N THR A 95 9.57 -17.87 -5.30
CA THR A 95 10.03 -18.87 -4.33
C THR A 95 8.89 -19.20 -3.37
N ASN A 96 8.52 -20.48 -3.27
CA ASN A 96 7.48 -20.91 -2.34
C ASN A 96 7.95 -20.73 -0.89
N TYR A 97 7.02 -20.35 -0.01
CA TYR A 97 7.25 -20.37 1.43
C TYR A 97 6.20 -21.23 2.13
N MET A 98 6.45 -21.60 3.38
CA MET A 98 5.56 -22.45 4.16
C MET A 98 4.86 -21.64 5.23
N VAL A 99 3.59 -21.97 5.46
CA VAL A 99 2.79 -21.45 6.56
C VAL A 99 2.28 -22.60 7.41
N ASP A 100 2.18 -22.35 8.71
CA ASP A 100 1.62 -23.26 9.68
C ASP A 100 0.10 -23.07 9.79
N ILE A 101 -0.61 -24.14 10.12
CA ILE A 101 -2.00 -24.03 10.50
C ILE A 101 -2.10 -23.25 11.81
N ILE A 102 -3.09 -22.37 11.88
CA ILE A 102 -3.42 -21.61 13.08
C ILE A 102 -3.98 -22.55 14.15
N THR A 103 -3.65 -22.28 15.40
CA THR A 103 -4.07 -23.01 16.59
C THR A 103 -5.05 -22.20 17.44
N GLU A 104 -5.70 -22.83 18.40
CA GLU A 104 -6.64 -22.18 19.33
C GLU A 104 -6.01 -21.05 20.18
N LYS A 105 -4.67 -20.98 20.23
CA LYS A 105 -3.94 -19.96 20.99
C LYS A 105 -3.67 -18.69 20.19
N ASP A 106 -3.75 -18.80 18.87
CA ASP A 106 -3.39 -17.75 17.94
C ASP A 106 -4.58 -16.80 17.78
N HIS A 107 -4.31 -15.50 17.92
CA HIS A 107 -5.34 -14.48 17.71
C HIS A 107 -5.41 -14.15 16.22
N ILE A 108 -6.52 -14.52 15.58
CA ILE A 108 -6.73 -14.18 14.17
C ILE A 108 -7.26 -12.75 14.02
N TRP A 109 -6.85 -12.10 12.94
CA TRP A 109 -7.31 -10.74 12.63
C TRP A 109 -8.45 -10.74 11.62
N LYS A 110 -9.14 -9.61 11.47
CA LYS A 110 -10.04 -9.27 10.37
C LYS A 110 -9.78 -7.86 9.90
N ALA A 111 -10.07 -7.60 8.62
CA ALA A 111 -10.07 -6.24 8.11
C ALA A 111 -11.30 -5.48 8.60
N ILE A 112 -11.11 -4.19 8.86
CA ILE A 112 -12.19 -3.26 9.21
C ILE A 112 -12.11 -2.02 8.34
N ASP A 113 -13.21 -1.27 8.28
CA ASP A 113 -13.21 0.01 7.56
C ASP A 113 -12.24 0.98 8.21
N SER A 114 -11.54 1.75 7.36
CA SER A 114 -10.55 2.72 7.82
C SER A 114 -11.17 3.82 8.66
N GLN A 115 -10.44 4.24 9.69
CA GLN A 115 -10.74 5.43 10.49
C GLN A 115 -9.71 6.55 10.29
N ILE A 116 -8.74 6.35 9.38
CA ILE A 116 -7.67 7.30 9.09
C ILE A 116 -8.26 8.57 8.44
N SER A 117 -8.08 9.70 9.12
CA SER A 117 -8.50 11.02 8.65
C SER A 117 -7.42 11.74 7.83
N ASP A 118 -7.77 12.86 7.20
CA ASP A 118 -6.77 13.76 6.61
C ASP A 118 -5.81 14.30 7.69
N GLU A 119 -6.36 14.65 8.86
CA GLU A 119 -5.57 15.18 9.98
C GLU A 119 -4.56 14.18 10.54
N ASP A 120 -4.83 12.87 10.46
CA ASP A 120 -3.88 11.85 10.89
C ASP A 120 -2.74 11.68 9.87
N ILE A 121 -3.04 11.80 8.57
CA ILE A 121 -2.01 11.81 7.53
C ILE A 121 -1.16 13.07 7.63
N ASP A 122 -1.76 14.24 7.88
CA ASP A 122 -1.03 15.50 8.06
C ASP A 122 -0.04 15.42 9.23
N LYS A 123 -0.40 14.71 10.32
CA LYS A 123 0.51 14.47 11.45
C LYS A 123 1.68 13.58 11.03
N LEU A 124 1.42 12.48 10.32
CA LEU A 124 2.46 11.59 9.80
C LEU A 124 3.42 12.34 8.86
N GLU A 125 2.87 13.09 7.91
CA GLU A 125 3.62 13.93 6.98
C GLU A 125 4.46 14.99 7.71
N GLY A 126 3.91 15.59 8.76
CA GLY A 126 4.61 16.56 9.61
C GLY A 126 5.74 15.94 10.43
N GLU A 127 5.53 14.75 11.00
CA GLU A 127 6.52 14.03 11.81
C GLU A 127 7.74 13.61 10.97
N LEU A 128 7.50 13.12 9.75
CA LEU A 128 8.54 12.67 8.84
C LEU A 128 9.03 13.77 7.89
N ASN A 129 8.39 14.94 7.91
CA ASN A 129 8.64 16.07 7.02
C ASN A 129 8.59 15.68 5.51
N VAL A 130 7.51 14.99 5.12
CA VAL A 130 7.28 14.47 3.76
C VAL A 130 5.94 14.92 3.19
N ILE A 131 5.77 14.77 1.87
CA ILE A 131 4.48 14.91 1.18
C ILE A 131 4.19 13.60 0.45
N LEU A 132 3.19 12.86 0.92
CA LEU A 132 2.73 11.61 0.33
C LEU A 132 1.86 11.88 -0.90
N PRO A 133 1.97 11.04 -1.96
CA PRO A 133 1.11 11.17 -3.12
C PRO A 133 -0.34 10.81 -2.78
N LEU A 134 -1.30 11.44 -3.46
CA LEU A 134 -2.74 11.22 -3.24
C LEU A 134 -3.14 9.74 -3.38
N SER A 135 -2.53 8.99 -4.30
CA SER A 135 -2.78 7.56 -4.46
C SER A 135 -2.45 6.75 -3.19
N TYR A 136 -1.32 7.06 -2.54
CA TYR A 136 -0.93 6.38 -1.31
C TYR A 136 -1.81 6.80 -0.14
N LYS A 137 -2.16 8.09 -0.05
CA LYS A 137 -3.17 8.57 0.93
C LYS A 137 -4.50 7.82 0.77
N SER A 138 -4.98 7.62 -0.46
CA SER A 138 -6.19 6.82 -0.73
C SER A 138 -6.06 5.36 -0.30
N TYR A 139 -4.88 4.76 -0.44
CA TYR A 139 -4.60 3.40 0.03
C TYR A 139 -4.59 3.29 1.56
N LEU A 140 -3.98 4.26 2.26
CA LEU A 140 -4.03 4.33 3.71
C LEU A 140 -5.48 4.38 4.19
N LYS A 141 -6.30 5.26 3.59
CA LYS A 141 -7.69 5.50 3.99
C LYS A 141 -8.70 4.43 3.61
N TYR A 142 -8.33 3.33 2.95
CA TYR A 142 -9.34 2.37 2.49
C TYR A 142 -9.79 1.40 3.60
N LYS A 143 -8.87 0.63 4.17
CA LYS A 143 -9.14 -0.37 5.22
C LYS A 143 -7.95 -0.55 6.15
N HIS A 144 -8.24 -0.92 7.39
CA HIS A 144 -7.25 -1.46 8.33
C HIS A 144 -7.12 -2.97 8.15
N PHE A 145 -5.89 -3.47 8.18
CA PHE A 145 -5.55 -4.90 8.05
C PHE A 145 -4.13 -5.17 8.59
N TYR A 146 -3.79 -6.44 8.77
CA TYR A 146 -2.41 -6.86 9.11
C TYR A 146 -1.64 -7.27 7.85
N GLU A 147 -1.55 -8.56 7.54
CA GLU A 147 -0.75 -9.02 6.39
C GLU A 147 -1.66 -9.41 5.23
N ILE A 148 -1.53 -8.71 4.09
CA ILE A 148 -2.22 -9.04 2.84
C ILE A 148 -1.21 -9.05 1.70
N PHE A 149 -1.42 -9.91 0.72
CA PHE A 149 -0.56 -10.01 -0.45
C PHE A 149 -1.31 -10.58 -1.65
N TRP A 150 -0.77 -10.33 -2.84
CA TRP A 150 -1.17 -11.01 -4.07
C TRP A 150 0.05 -11.49 -4.85
N ASP A 151 1.16 -10.77 -4.74
CA ASP A 151 2.49 -11.25 -5.09
C ASP A 151 3.18 -11.72 -3.80
N ILE A 152 3.66 -12.97 -3.78
CA ILE A 152 4.20 -13.60 -2.57
C ILE A 152 5.56 -13.04 -2.13
N ASP A 153 6.21 -12.24 -2.97
CA ASP A 153 7.42 -11.52 -2.60
C ASP A 153 7.12 -10.09 -2.14
N VAL A 154 5.90 -9.58 -2.28
CA VAL A 154 5.55 -8.18 -1.98
C VAL A 154 4.57 -8.09 -0.80
N PHE A 155 5.05 -7.51 0.30
CA PHE A 155 4.23 -7.24 1.48
C PHE A 155 4.27 -5.76 1.82
N LEU A 156 3.18 -5.04 1.53
CA LEU A 156 3.01 -3.67 1.99
C LEU A 156 2.82 -3.65 3.51
N TYR A 157 3.29 -2.59 4.16
CA TYR A 157 3.21 -2.49 5.61
C TYR A 157 1.75 -2.61 6.10
N PRO A 158 1.55 -3.33 7.22
CA PRO A 158 0.23 -3.49 7.81
C PRO A 158 -0.31 -2.14 8.27
N LYS A 159 -1.63 -2.08 8.43
CA LYS A 159 -2.31 -0.91 8.98
C LYS A 159 -3.23 -1.28 10.14
N PRO A 160 -2.71 -1.69 11.30
CA PRO A 160 -3.54 -1.87 12.49
C PRO A 160 -4.18 -0.53 12.90
N ILE A 161 -5.39 -0.58 13.45
CA ILE A 161 -6.21 0.62 13.69
C ILE A 161 -5.51 1.68 14.56
N HIS A 162 -4.73 1.27 15.57
CA HIS A 162 -4.11 2.19 16.54
C HIS A 162 -2.59 2.35 16.38
N SER A 163 -1.98 1.70 15.39
CA SER A 163 -0.51 1.68 15.25
C SER A 163 0.02 1.70 13.82
N TRP A 164 -0.83 1.88 12.82
CA TRP A 164 -0.42 1.97 11.41
C TRP A 164 0.60 3.09 11.13
N ASP A 165 0.44 4.25 11.77
CA ASP A 165 1.29 5.42 11.62
C ASP A 165 2.65 5.19 12.28
N LYS A 166 2.63 4.62 13.49
CA LYS A 166 3.83 4.23 14.22
C LYS A 166 4.70 3.28 13.39
N ILE A 167 4.10 2.29 12.73
CA ILE A 167 4.83 1.36 11.84
C ILE A 167 5.50 2.12 10.71
N LEU A 168 4.79 3.02 10.03
CA LEU A 168 5.38 3.81 8.95
C LEU A 168 6.50 4.73 9.45
N ILE A 169 6.35 5.32 10.63
CA ILE A 169 7.35 6.20 11.25
C ILE A 169 8.60 5.40 11.58
N GLU A 170 8.47 4.28 12.31
CA GLU A 170 9.60 3.45 12.73
C GLU A 170 10.40 2.94 11.51
N GLU A 171 9.71 2.36 10.52
CA GLU A 171 10.36 1.81 9.32
C GLU A 171 11.10 2.88 8.49
N ASN A 172 10.53 4.10 8.38
CA ASN A 172 11.17 5.19 7.63
C ASN A 172 12.30 5.86 8.44
N GLN A 173 12.20 5.92 9.76
CA GLN A 173 13.26 6.46 10.62
C GLN A 173 14.45 5.50 10.74
N GLU A 174 14.21 4.18 10.74
CA GLU A 174 15.28 3.18 10.76
C GLU A 174 16.18 3.25 9.52
N MET A 175 15.64 3.71 8.38
CA MET A 175 16.37 3.88 7.13
C MET A 175 16.51 5.34 6.72
N GLN A 176 16.55 6.25 7.70
CA GLN A 176 16.46 7.67 7.43
C GLN A 176 17.56 8.16 6.46
N GLU A 177 18.81 7.80 6.71
CA GLU A 177 19.95 8.25 5.89
C GLU A 177 19.96 7.60 4.50
N GLU A 178 19.53 6.34 4.41
CA GLU A 178 19.60 5.53 3.19
C GLU A 178 18.46 5.80 2.20
N ILE A 179 17.25 6.06 2.69
CA ILE A 179 16.07 6.24 1.83
C ILE A 179 15.34 7.57 2.07
N LEU A 180 15.10 7.96 3.33
CA LEU A 180 14.19 9.07 3.64
C LEU A 180 14.79 10.42 3.26
N ASP A 181 16.02 10.67 3.67
CA ASP A 181 16.78 11.87 3.36
C ASP A 181 17.06 11.99 1.84
N GLU A 182 17.12 10.85 1.13
CA GLU A 182 17.22 10.76 -0.33
C GLU A 182 15.87 10.99 -1.05
N GLY A 183 14.79 11.27 -0.30
CA GLY A 183 13.46 11.57 -0.82
C GLY A 183 12.69 10.34 -1.27
N TYR A 184 12.92 9.20 -0.61
CA TYR A 184 12.12 7.99 -0.75
C TYR A 184 11.35 7.70 0.53
N PHE A 185 10.26 6.95 0.45
CA PHE A 185 9.42 6.60 1.58
C PHE A 185 9.11 5.11 1.56
N ALA A 186 9.53 4.38 2.59
CA ALA A 186 9.27 2.96 2.73
C ALA A 186 7.77 2.69 2.92
N ILE A 187 7.25 1.73 2.15
CA ILE A 187 5.84 1.34 2.16
C ILE A 187 5.62 -0.18 2.31
N GLY A 188 6.70 -0.96 2.33
CA GLY A 188 6.62 -2.41 2.47
C GLY A 188 7.97 -3.08 2.27
N ARG A 189 7.96 -4.40 2.37
CA ARG A 189 9.11 -5.28 2.16
C ARG A 189 8.96 -6.07 0.87
N TYR A 190 10.10 -6.37 0.26
CA TYR A 190 10.24 -7.29 -0.84
C TYR A 190 11.07 -8.49 -0.37
N SER A 191 10.45 -9.66 -0.28
CA SER A 191 11.05 -10.88 0.25
C SER A 191 11.71 -10.63 1.62
N ASP A 192 12.86 -11.24 1.92
CA ASP A 192 13.62 -11.12 3.17
C ASP A 192 14.67 -10.00 3.21
N HIS A 193 14.97 -9.36 2.07
CA HIS A 193 16.13 -8.46 1.95
C HIS A 193 15.89 -7.11 1.26
N GLY A 194 14.68 -6.87 0.73
CA GLY A 194 14.37 -5.64 0.00
C GLY A 194 13.32 -4.78 0.68
N VAL A 195 13.36 -3.47 0.40
CA VAL A 195 12.36 -2.49 0.86
C VAL A 195 11.71 -1.85 -0.36
N ILE A 196 10.37 -1.82 -0.36
CA ILE A 196 9.59 -1.17 -1.40
C ILE A 196 9.41 0.28 -0.98
N VAL A 197 9.85 1.20 -1.84
CA VAL A 197 9.85 2.63 -1.54
C VAL A 197 9.11 3.44 -2.61
N LEU A 198 8.44 4.49 -2.18
CA LEU A 198 7.89 5.54 -3.05
C LEU A 198 8.91 6.65 -3.22
N LYS A 199 9.13 7.13 -4.44
CA LYS A 199 9.80 8.40 -4.64
C LYS A 199 8.85 9.53 -4.27
N LEU A 200 9.26 10.39 -3.33
CA LEU A 200 8.48 11.54 -2.93
C LEU A 200 8.65 12.71 -3.89
N THR A 201 7.65 13.58 -3.94
CA THR A 201 7.68 14.81 -4.74
C THR A 201 7.31 16.02 -3.89
N ASP A 202 7.37 17.22 -4.46
CA ASP A 202 7.02 18.48 -3.82
C ASP A 202 5.50 18.79 -3.84
N ASP A 203 4.68 17.90 -4.40
CA ASP A 203 3.25 18.11 -4.64
C ASP A 203 2.49 16.78 -4.57
N GLU A 204 1.54 16.66 -3.65
CA GLU A 204 0.72 15.44 -3.49
C GLU A 204 -0.02 15.01 -4.76
N ASN A 205 -0.26 15.94 -5.69
CA ASN A 205 -0.91 15.68 -6.98
C ASN A 205 0.07 15.09 -8.03
N LYS A 206 1.36 15.03 -7.73
CA LYS A 206 2.38 14.42 -8.56
C LYS A 206 2.78 13.08 -7.97
N GLU A 207 2.48 12.02 -8.71
CA GLU A 207 2.95 10.68 -8.40
C GLU A 207 4.47 10.60 -8.62
N GLY A 208 5.15 9.92 -7.70
CA GLY A 208 6.50 9.42 -7.93
C GLY A 208 6.50 7.91 -8.21
N GLY A 209 7.63 7.43 -8.71
CA GLY A 209 7.81 6.01 -9.00
C GLY A 209 7.86 5.15 -7.74
N VAL A 210 7.58 3.86 -7.92
CA VAL A 210 7.82 2.81 -6.94
C VAL A 210 9.12 2.13 -7.28
N PHE A 211 9.96 1.93 -6.27
CA PHE A 211 11.27 1.32 -6.42
C PHE A 211 11.48 0.21 -5.38
N LEU A 212 12.37 -0.71 -5.70
CA LEU A 212 12.95 -1.66 -4.78
C LEU A 212 14.31 -1.12 -4.34
N PHE A 213 14.47 -0.88 -3.05
CA PHE A 213 15.76 -0.66 -2.42
C PHE A 213 16.30 -1.99 -1.92
N ASP A 214 17.46 -2.39 -2.41
CA ASP A 214 18.15 -3.61 -1.98
C ASP A 214 19.06 -3.27 -0.79
N CYS A 215 18.78 -3.84 0.39
CA CYS A 215 19.50 -3.48 1.61
C CYS A 215 20.96 -3.96 1.63
N GLU A 216 21.31 -4.97 0.82
CA GLU A 216 22.69 -5.50 0.76
C GLU A 216 23.59 -4.65 -0.14
N THR A 217 23.05 -4.22 -1.27
CA THR A 217 23.80 -3.50 -2.32
C THR A 217 23.58 -1.99 -2.29
N GLN A 218 22.53 -1.52 -1.60
CA GLN A 218 22.03 -0.14 -1.62
C GLN A 218 21.62 0.33 -3.02
N GLU A 219 21.34 -0.60 -3.94
CA GLU A 219 20.86 -0.29 -5.27
C GLU A 219 19.35 -0.02 -5.27
N VAL A 220 18.94 0.98 -6.04
CA VAL A 220 17.53 1.34 -6.24
C VAL A 220 17.09 0.88 -7.63
N LYS A 221 16.17 -0.08 -7.69
CA LYS A 221 15.61 -0.62 -8.93
C LYS A 221 14.20 -0.11 -9.15
N VAL A 222 13.93 0.43 -10.34
CA VAL A 222 12.57 0.85 -10.73
C VAL A 222 11.65 -0.37 -10.76
N LEU A 223 10.51 -0.29 -10.06
CA LEU A 223 9.43 -1.26 -10.16
C LEU A 223 8.37 -0.72 -11.13
N GLU A 224 7.74 0.41 -10.83
CA GLU A 224 6.71 1.01 -11.68
C GLU A 224 6.71 2.55 -11.58
N PRO A 225 6.17 3.27 -12.59
CA PRO A 225 6.18 4.74 -12.61
C PRO A 225 5.26 5.41 -11.58
N THR A 226 4.23 4.71 -11.10
CA THR A 226 3.29 5.21 -10.08
C THR A 226 2.85 4.11 -9.14
N PHE A 227 2.36 4.47 -7.94
CA PHE A 227 1.87 3.50 -6.97
C PHE A 227 0.68 2.68 -7.48
N THR A 228 -0.24 3.28 -8.24
CA THR A 228 -1.39 2.52 -8.77
C THR A 228 -1.02 1.60 -9.92
N GLU A 229 -0.02 1.96 -10.74
CA GLU A 229 0.55 1.04 -11.74
C GLU A 229 1.25 -0.14 -11.08
N PHE A 230 1.97 0.08 -9.97
CA PHE A 230 2.54 -0.99 -9.14
C PHE A 230 1.49 -1.98 -8.65
N LEU A 231 0.42 -1.49 -8.01
CA LEU A 231 -0.67 -2.36 -7.55
C LEU A 231 -1.34 -3.10 -8.71
N ASN A 232 -1.55 -2.42 -9.84
CA ASN A 232 -2.15 -3.02 -11.02
C ASN A 232 -1.25 -4.11 -11.61
N GLN A 233 0.07 -3.90 -11.68
CA GLN A 233 1.03 -4.88 -12.16
C GLN A 233 1.05 -6.12 -11.27
N ILE A 234 1.05 -5.95 -9.95
CA ILE A 234 0.91 -7.07 -9.00
C ILE A 234 -0.34 -7.89 -9.32
N LEU A 235 -1.48 -7.25 -9.58
CA LEU A 235 -2.73 -7.95 -9.90
C LEU A 235 -2.73 -8.71 -11.24
N HIS A 236 -1.74 -8.49 -12.11
CA HIS A 236 -1.55 -9.30 -13.31
C HIS A 236 -0.85 -10.63 -13.01
N ASN A 237 -0.18 -10.74 -11.86
CA ASN A 237 0.43 -11.99 -11.42
C ASN A 237 -0.66 -13.04 -11.14
N PRO A 238 -0.38 -14.33 -11.39
CA PRO A 238 -1.30 -15.41 -11.10
C PRO A 238 -1.66 -15.43 -9.61
N LYS A 239 -2.92 -15.71 -9.28
CA LYS A 239 -3.36 -15.84 -7.87
C LYS A 239 -2.47 -16.84 -7.12
N PRO A 240 -1.95 -16.52 -5.92
CA PRO A 240 -1.27 -17.48 -5.07
C PRO A 240 -2.15 -18.68 -4.72
N VAL A 241 -1.54 -19.86 -4.58
CA VAL A 241 -2.25 -21.10 -4.26
C VAL A 241 -1.58 -21.79 -3.08
N LEU A 242 -2.42 -22.23 -2.13
CA LEU A 242 -1.98 -23.07 -1.02
C LEU A 242 -1.94 -24.53 -1.45
N GLN A 243 -0.75 -25.13 -1.40
CA GLN A 243 -0.49 -26.48 -1.86
C GLN A 243 0.01 -27.39 -0.74
N GLU A 244 -0.70 -28.50 -0.56
CA GLU A 244 -0.34 -29.60 0.33
C GLU A 244 1.08 -30.14 0.08
N LEU A 245 1.79 -30.43 1.18
CA LEU A 245 3.07 -31.13 1.13
C LEU A 245 2.91 -32.51 0.49
N LYS A 246 3.89 -32.91 -0.32
CA LYS A 246 3.96 -34.27 -0.86
C LYS A 246 4.22 -35.25 0.28
N SER A 247 3.80 -36.51 0.12
CA SER A 247 3.95 -37.53 1.17
C SER A 247 5.39 -37.74 1.66
N TRP A 248 6.39 -37.51 0.80
CA TRP A 248 7.80 -37.61 1.21
C TRP A 248 8.27 -36.38 2.00
N GLU A 249 7.72 -35.19 1.73
CA GLU A 249 7.99 -33.97 2.50
C GLU A 249 7.37 -34.07 3.90
N LYS A 250 6.14 -34.59 4.00
CA LYS A 250 5.48 -34.87 5.30
C LYS A 250 6.35 -35.75 6.21
N LYS A 251 7.00 -36.78 5.65
CA LYS A 251 7.95 -37.64 6.38
C LYS A 251 9.21 -36.90 6.83
N MET A 252 9.75 -36.01 5.99
CA MET A 252 10.92 -35.20 6.36
C MET A 252 10.63 -34.26 7.54
N TYR A 253 9.43 -33.65 7.55
CA TYR A 253 8.98 -32.78 8.64
C TYR A 253 8.42 -33.53 9.86
N LYS A 254 8.50 -34.88 9.89
CA LYS A 254 7.98 -35.73 10.98
C LYS A 254 6.49 -35.47 11.28
N MET A 255 5.72 -35.22 10.23
CA MET A 255 4.27 -35.00 10.31
C MET A 255 3.46 -36.29 10.23
N GLU A 256 4.14 -37.41 9.97
CA GLU A 256 3.64 -38.80 9.95
C GLU A 256 4.69 -39.77 10.50
#